data_AF-A0A3R6IGZ1-F1
#
_entry.id   AF-A0A3R6IGZ1-F1
#
_cell.length_a   1.000
_cell.length_b   1.000
_cell.length_c   1.000
_cell.angle_alpha   90.00
_cell.angle_beta   90.00
_cell.angle_gamma   90.00
#
_symmetry.space_group_name_H-M   'P 1'
#
loop_
_entity.id
_entity.type
_entity.pdbx_description
1 polymer ?
#
loop_
_entity_poly.entity_id
_entity_poly.type
_entity_poly.pdbx_seq_one_letter_code
_entity_poly.pdbx_strand_id
1 'polypeptide(L)'
;MSKKCFQDQKESTKLIEFCVTRTQKNKQGNAAVSSEEERYCVYGTYFWDDAPGVGAELFQYPEFEDLQATQVVNGKEIPYAPAGSAWNHKFQVDDMINSALATAIWGATESVYRTLFLHKGLQEFIDGFRSEENCVLSTSGLKIYKYILSSDLSMQYQLDLVTDQYIYYSNESLVYAFSTSDHNLLSDNEYADISYWNSVDAIKNGTEKLLWGELPENN
;
A
#
# COMPACT_ATOMS: atom_id res chain seq x y z
N MET A 1 -5.66 27.98 6.85
CA MET A 1 -7.00 27.42 6.57
C MET A 1 -7.36 26.48 7.72
N SER A 2 -8.62 26.45 8.17
CA SER A 2 -9.03 25.65 9.32
C SER A 2 -8.88 24.16 9.01
N LYS A 3 -8.03 23.44 9.75
CA LYS A 3 -7.99 21.98 9.74
C LYS A 3 -9.42 21.49 9.97
N LYS A 4 -10.03 20.80 9.00
CA LYS A 4 -11.31 20.12 9.19
C LYS A 4 -11.02 18.90 10.05
N CYS A 5 -11.02 19.14 11.35
CA CYS A 5 -10.67 18.13 12.30
C CYS A 5 -11.87 17.22 12.52
N PHE A 6 -11.67 15.91 12.48
CA PHE A 6 -12.64 14.91 12.95
C PHE A 6 -12.65 14.85 14.50
N GLN A 7 -12.28 15.95 15.17
CA GLN A 7 -12.04 16.07 16.61
C GLN A 7 -13.31 16.06 17.48
N ASP A 8 -14.51 16.08 16.89
CA ASP A 8 -15.76 16.13 17.67
C ASP A 8 -16.23 14.75 18.17
N GLN A 9 -15.51 13.66 17.86
CA GLN A 9 -15.83 12.34 18.41
C GLN A 9 -15.03 12.05 19.69
N LYS A 10 -15.71 12.17 20.83
CA LYS A 10 -15.19 11.84 22.17
C LYS A 10 -14.94 10.34 22.42
N GLU A 11 -15.37 9.48 21.50
CA GLU A 11 -15.29 8.02 21.62
C GLU A 11 -14.41 7.45 20.49
N SER A 12 -13.56 6.48 20.84
CA SER A 12 -12.71 5.77 19.89
C SER A 12 -13.57 5.01 18.89
N THR A 13 -13.46 5.35 17.60
CA THR A 13 -14.26 4.78 16.51
C THR A 13 -13.47 3.69 15.80
N LYS A 14 -14.13 2.60 15.37
CA LYS A 14 -13.51 1.60 14.51
C LYS A 14 -13.14 2.25 13.17
N LEU A 15 -11.86 2.28 12.84
CA LEU A 15 -11.35 2.88 11.61
C LEU A 15 -11.25 1.87 10.49
N ILE A 16 -10.72 0.68 10.78
CA ILE A 16 -10.56 -0.40 9.81
C ILE A 16 -10.67 -1.76 10.51
N GLU A 17 -11.15 -2.75 9.78
CA GLU A 17 -11.09 -4.15 10.14
C GLU A 17 -10.58 -4.94 8.94
N PHE A 18 -9.59 -5.78 9.15
CA PHE A 18 -8.97 -6.54 8.07
C PHE A 18 -8.43 -7.88 8.54
N CYS A 19 -8.29 -8.79 7.59
CA CYS A 19 -7.57 -10.03 7.76
C CYS A 19 -6.16 -9.93 7.17
N VAL A 20 -5.21 -10.59 7.80
CA VAL A 20 -3.85 -10.79 7.31
C VAL A 20 -3.61 -12.27 7.08
N THR A 21 -3.20 -12.64 5.87
CA THR A 21 -2.83 -14.02 5.57
C THR A 21 -1.34 -14.21 5.86
N ARG A 22 -1.00 -15.03 6.87
CA ARG A 22 0.40 -15.39 7.12
C ARG A 22 0.76 -16.68 6.40
N THR A 23 1.82 -16.62 5.60
CA THR A 23 2.44 -17.81 5.02
C THR A 23 3.52 -18.32 5.98
N GLN A 24 3.26 -19.40 6.71
CA GLN A 24 4.31 -20.04 7.50
C GLN A 24 5.19 -20.92 6.59
N LYS A 25 6.52 -20.69 6.61
CA LYS A 25 7.49 -21.63 6.04
C LYS A 25 7.89 -22.65 7.11
N ASN A 26 7.75 -23.94 6.83
CA ASN A 26 8.24 -24.98 7.73
C ASN A 26 9.77 -24.95 7.85
N LYS A 27 10.30 -25.36 9.01
CA LYS A 27 11.76 -25.43 9.35
C LYS A 27 12.63 -26.27 8.39
N GLN A 28 12.05 -26.89 7.37
CA GLN A 28 12.72 -27.78 6.41
C GLN A 28 12.61 -27.29 4.95
N GLY A 29 12.11 -26.08 4.68
CA GLY A 29 12.07 -25.51 3.33
C GLY A 29 11.07 -26.16 2.36
N ASN A 30 10.34 -27.21 2.77
CA ASN A 30 9.24 -27.78 2.00
C ASN A 30 7.91 -27.11 2.36
N ALA A 31 7.18 -26.71 1.31
CA ALA A 31 5.91 -26.01 1.36
C ALA A 31 4.79 -26.90 1.93
N ALA A 32 4.54 -26.82 3.23
CA ALA A 32 3.19 -26.94 3.74
C ALA A 32 2.69 -25.52 4.00
N VAL A 33 1.97 -24.96 3.04
CA VAL A 33 1.33 -23.65 3.17
C VAL A 33 0.07 -23.87 4.01
N SER A 34 0.20 -23.83 5.34
CA SER A 34 -0.96 -23.50 6.16
C SER A 34 -1.05 -21.97 6.19
N SER A 35 -2.00 -21.43 5.46
CA SER A 35 -2.38 -20.02 5.58
C SER A 35 -3.24 -19.88 6.83
N GLU A 36 -2.68 -19.28 7.89
CA GLU A 36 -3.49 -18.82 9.01
C GLU A 36 -3.91 -17.39 8.72
N GLU A 37 -5.22 -17.16 8.76
CA GLU A 37 -5.82 -15.83 8.60
C GLU A 37 -6.01 -15.23 10.00
N GLU A 38 -5.32 -14.12 10.25
CA GLU A 38 -5.46 -13.36 11.49
C GLU A 38 -6.33 -12.13 11.24
N ARG A 39 -7.36 -11.92 12.05
CA ARG A 39 -8.27 -10.78 11.91
C ARG A 39 -7.97 -9.72 12.96
N TYR A 40 -7.89 -8.46 12.52
CA TYR A 40 -7.56 -7.31 13.33
C TYR A 40 -8.58 -6.20 13.17
N CYS A 41 -8.86 -5.48 14.25
CA CYS A 41 -9.60 -4.23 14.24
C CYS A 41 -8.68 -3.11 14.74
N VAL A 42 -8.72 -1.95 14.08
CA VAL A 42 -8.03 -0.75 14.55
C VAL A 42 -9.07 0.33 14.86
N TYR A 43 -8.93 0.93 16.03
CA TYR A 43 -9.77 2.00 16.56
C TYR A 43 -8.92 3.25 16.81
N GLY A 44 -9.53 4.42 16.74
CA GLY A 44 -8.85 5.69 17.03
C GLY A 44 -9.56 6.86 16.38
N THR A 45 -8.80 7.92 16.13
CA THR A 45 -9.23 9.12 15.39
C THR A 45 -8.22 9.44 14.30
N TYR A 46 -8.59 10.32 13.38
CA TYR A 46 -7.68 10.85 12.38
C TYR A 46 -8.09 12.25 11.97
N PHE A 47 -7.14 13.01 11.43
CA PHE A 47 -7.39 14.27 10.75
C PHE A 47 -6.72 14.26 9.38
N TRP A 48 -7.19 15.14 8.49
CA TRP A 48 -6.57 15.31 7.18
C TRP A 48 -5.43 16.31 7.28
N ASP A 49 -4.24 15.89 6.90
CA ASP A 49 -3.08 16.76 6.72
C ASP A 49 -2.72 16.87 5.24
N ASP A 50 -1.99 17.92 4.89
CA ASP A 50 -1.59 18.19 3.50
C ASP A 50 -0.12 17.83 3.30
N ALA A 51 0.18 17.11 2.22
CA ALA A 51 1.54 16.79 1.79
C ALA A 51 1.79 17.22 0.34
N PRO A 52 3.05 17.52 -0.03
CA PRO A 52 3.39 17.80 -1.42
C PRO A 52 3.19 16.53 -2.28
N GLY A 53 2.34 16.63 -3.29
CA GLY A 53 2.16 15.60 -4.32
C GLY A 53 3.19 15.71 -5.43
N VAL A 54 3.18 14.72 -6.33
CA VAL A 54 4.05 14.73 -7.51
C VAL A 54 3.58 15.85 -8.46
N GLY A 55 4.46 16.80 -8.75
CA GLY A 55 4.12 18.00 -9.54
C GLY A 55 3.71 19.23 -8.72
N ALA A 56 3.98 19.23 -7.40
CA ALA A 56 3.78 20.34 -6.47
C ALA A 56 2.32 20.72 -6.14
N GLU A 57 1.34 19.96 -6.62
CA GLU A 57 -0.03 20.03 -6.10
C GLU A 57 -0.11 19.32 -4.74
N LEU A 58 -0.81 19.91 -3.78
CA LEU A 58 -1.01 19.28 -2.47
C LEU A 58 -2.01 18.13 -2.59
N PHE A 59 -1.74 17.03 -1.90
CA PHE A 59 -2.72 15.99 -1.64
C PHE A 59 -2.99 15.87 -0.15
N GLN A 60 -4.18 15.40 0.20
CA GLN A 60 -4.57 15.17 1.59
C GLN A 60 -4.33 13.71 1.94
N TYR A 61 -3.87 13.44 3.16
CA TYR A 61 -3.72 12.10 3.71
C TYR A 61 -4.19 12.06 5.16
N PRO A 62 -4.59 10.88 5.68
CA PRO A 62 -5.03 10.75 7.06
C PRO A 62 -3.81 10.63 7.99
N GLU A 63 -3.72 11.53 8.96
CA GLU A 63 -2.81 11.41 10.10
C GLU A 63 -3.62 10.83 11.28
N PHE A 64 -3.12 9.75 11.88
CA PHE A 64 -3.84 9.00 12.90
C PHE A 64 -3.44 9.41 14.33
N GLU A 65 -4.43 9.45 15.23
CA GLU A 65 -4.23 9.74 16.65
C GLU A 65 -4.96 8.70 17.52
N ASP A 66 -4.47 8.52 18.75
CA ASP A 66 -5.09 7.67 19.78
C ASP A 66 -5.40 6.22 19.32
N LEU A 67 -4.52 5.66 18.47
CA LEU A 67 -4.71 4.34 17.87
C LEU A 67 -4.64 3.20 18.89
N GLN A 68 -5.55 2.25 18.74
CA GLN A 68 -5.58 0.98 19.47
C GLN A 68 -5.93 -0.16 18.51
N ALA A 69 -5.24 -1.30 18.64
CA ALA A 69 -5.55 -2.49 17.87
C ALA A 69 -6.12 -3.59 18.76
N THR A 70 -7.02 -4.39 18.19
CA THR A 70 -7.48 -5.66 18.74
C THR A 70 -7.27 -6.77 17.72
N GLN A 71 -7.06 -7.98 18.21
CA GLN A 71 -7.07 -9.21 17.40
C GLN A 71 -8.37 -9.97 17.70
N VAL A 72 -9.02 -10.51 16.67
CA VAL A 72 -10.22 -11.35 16.85
C VAL A 72 -9.79 -12.80 17.03
N VAL A 73 -9.95 -13.33 18.24
CA VAL A 73 -9.66 -14.73 18.58
C VAL A 73 -10.94 -15.40 19.06
N ASN A 74 -11.37 -16.47 18.37
CA ASN A 74 -12.62 -17.18 18.66
C ASN A 74 -13.85 -16.25 18.72
N GLY A 75 -13.91 -15.27 17.80
CA GLY A 75 -14.99 -14.28 17.71
C GLY A 75 -14.98 -13.20 18.79
N LYS A 76 -13.93 -13.13 19.63
CA LYS A 76 -13.76 -12.07 20.64
C LYS A 76 -12.57 -11.19 20.29
N GLU A 77 -12.76 -9.89 20.43
CA GLU A 77 -11.67 -8.91 20.32
C GLU A 77 -10.84 -8.89 21.60
N ILE A 78 -9.53 -9.09 21.46
CA ILE A 78 -8.55 -8.99 22.54
C ILE A 78 -7.54 -7.88 22.21
N PRO A 79 -7.04 -7.10 23.18
CA PRO A 79 -6.03 -6.08 22.93
C PRO A 79 -4.81 -6.67 22.21
N TYR A 80 -4.34 -5.97 21.18
CA TYR A 80 -3.19 -6.38 20.39
C TYR A 80 -2.18 -5.23 20.29
N ALA A 81 -0.91 -5.57 20.44
CA ALA A 81 0.20 -4.68 20.19
C ALA A 81 1.10 -5.32 19.13
N PRO A 82 1.46 -4.61 18.06
CA PRO A 82 2.38 -5.13 17.05
C PRO A 82 3.69 -5.59 17.67
N ALA A 83 4.14 -6.75 17.22
CA ALA A 83 5.43 -7.31 17.61
C ALA A 83 6.37 -7.26 16.40
N GLY A 84 7.61 -6.81 16.62
CA GLY A 84 8.64 -6.75 15.59
C GLY A 84 9.25 -5.37 15.43
N SER A 85 10.29 -5.32 14.62
CA SER A 85 11.03 -4.11 14.28
C SER A 85 11.75 -4.32 12.96
N ALA A 86 11.83 -3.26 12.16
CA ALA A 86 12.69 -3.20 10.98
C ALA A 86 13.79 -2.17 11.24
N TRP A 87 15.05 -2.61 11.21
CA TRP A 87 16.25 -1.79 11.40
C TRP A 87 16.22 -0.88 12.65
N ASN A 88 15.71 0.34 12.52
CA ASN A 88 15.60 1.38 13.55
C ASN A 88 14.14 1.75 13.90
N HIS A 89 13.16 1.07 13.32
CA HIS A 89 11.73 1.30 13.52
C HIS A 89 11.10 0.12 14.23
N LYS A 90 10.35 0.39 15.31
CA LYS A 90 9.56 -0.63 16.01
C LYS A 90 8.14 -0.52 15.49
N PHE A 91 7.58 -1.64 15.06
CA PHE A 91 6.22 -1.64 14.53
C PHE A 91 5.20 -1.19 15.58
N GLN A 92 4.30 -0.33 15.15
CA GLN A 92 3.25 0.32 15.90
C GLN A 92 1.90 0.18 15.17
N VAL A 93 0.82 0.62 15.80
CA VAL A 93 -0.54 0.42 15.28
C VAL A 93 -0.79 1.27 14.03
N ASP A 94 -0.16 2.44 13.95
CA ASP A 94 -0.11 3.29 12.76
C ASP A 94 0.47 2.54 11.56
N ASP A 95 1.57 1.79 11.71
CA ASP A 95 2.14 0.99 10.63
C ASP A 95 1.13 -0.02 10.07
N MET A 96 0.31 -0.63 10.96
CA MET A 96 -0.71 -1.60 10.54
C MET A 96 -1.78 -0.97 9.67
N ILE A 97 -2.36 0.15 10.12
CA ILE A 97 -3.43 0.84 9.38
C ILE A 97 -2.88 1.48 8.11
N ASN A 98 -1.71 2.13 8.17
CA ASN A 98 -1.08 2.75 7.01
C ASN A 98 -0.77 1.71 5.93
N SER A 99 -0.18 0.57 6.30
CA SER A 99 0.12 -0.51 5.35
C SER A 99 -1.14 -1.10 4.71
N ALA A 100 -2.22 -1.29 5.48
CA ALA A 100 -3.48 -1.81 4.95
C ALA A 100 -4.14 -0.82 3.97
N LEU A 101 -4.13 0.48 4.29
CA LEU A 101 -4.65 1.53 3.42
C LEU A 101 -3.81 1.69 2.15
N ALA A 102 -2.49 1.70 2.26
CA ALA A 102 -1.58 1.78 1.13
C ALA A 102 -1.79 0.58 0.18
N THR A 103 -1.87 -0.64 0.72
CA THR A 103 -2.16 -1.85 -0.07
C THR A 103 -3.48 -1.74 -0.84
N ALA A 104 -4.52 -1.19 -0.20
CA ALA A 104 -5.80 -0.97 -0.85
C ALA A 104 -5.73 0.11 -1.96
N ILE A 105 -4.91 1.15 -1.79
CA ILE A 105 -4.62 2.16 -2.82
C ILE A 105 -3.88 1.54 -4.01
N TRP A 106 -2.84 0.73 -3.76
CA TRP A 106 -2.11 -0.01 -4.80
C TRP A 106 -3.02 -0.97 -5.58
N GLY A 107 -4.06 -1.47 -4.90
CA GLY A 107 -4.95 -2.51 -5.39
C GLY A 107 -4.23 -3.83 -5.60
N ALA A 108 -3.32 -4.13 -4.67
CA ALA A 108 -2.83 -5.49 -4.50
C ALA A 108 -4.02 -6.44 -4.37
N THR A 109 -3.89 -7.63 -4.94
CA THR A 109 -4.84 -8.71 -4.63
C THR A 109 -4.87 -8.92 -3.12
N GLU A 110 -6.01 -9.36 -2.58
CA GLU A 110 -6.21 -9.55 -1.13
C GLU A 110 -5.38 -10.71 -0.53
N SER A 111 -4.24 -11.05 -1.13
CA SER A 111 -3.31 -12.07 -0.67
C SER A 111 -2.65 -11.70 0.66
N VAL A 112 -2.43 -10.40 0.93
CA VAL A 112 -1.81 -9.94 2.17
C VAL A 112 -2.84 -9.38 3.13
N TYR A 113 -3.59 -8.36 2.69
CA TYR A 113 -4.64 -7.71 3.46
C TYR A 113 -5.98 -7.91 2.79
N ARG A 114 -6.97 -8.32 3.57
CA ARG A 114 -8.38 -8.37 3.15
C ARG A 114 -9.22 -7.49 4.04
N THR A 115 -9.69 -6.36 3.51
CA THR A 115 -10.47 -5.39 4.28
C THR A 115 -11.91 -5.87 4.45
N LEU A 116 -12.36 -5.99 5.70
CA LEU A 116 -13.72 -6.41 6.07
C LEU A 116 -14.62 -5.21 6.40
N PHE A 117 -14.03 -4.15 6.94
CA PHE A 117 -14.70 -2.90 7.24
C PHE A 117 -13.71 -1.74 7.09
N LEU A 118 -14.20 -0.61 6.59
CA LEU A 118 -13.44 0.62 6.51
C LEU A 118 -14.35 1.80 6.82
N HIS A 119 -13.86 2.72 7.65
CA HIS A 119 -14.56 3.95 7.96
C HIS A 119 -14.81 4.76 6.68
N LYS A 120 -16.01 5.34 6.55
CA LYS A 120 -16.49 5.97 5.31
C LYS A 120 -15.52 7.02 4.76
N GLY A 121 -14.97 7.89 5.60
CA GLY A 121 -14.05 8.93 5.13
C GLY A 121 -12.71 8.36 4.61
N LEU A 122 -12.26 7.21 5.14
CA LEU A 122 -11.08 6.51 4.62
C LEU A 122 -11.41 5.76 3.32
N GLN A 123 -12.64 5.22 3.19
CA GLN A 123 -13.10 4.62 1.93
C GLN A 123 -13.15 5.66 0.82
N GLU A 124 -13.76 6.84 1.06
CA GLU A 124 -13.82 7.93 0.08
C GLU A 124 -12.41 8.39 -0.34
N PHE A 125 -11.46 8.38 0.59
CA PHE A 125 -10.05 8.67 0.30
C PHE A 125 -9.42 7.63 -0.64
N ILE A 126 -9.58 6.33 -0.36
CA ILE A 126 -9.11 5.26 -1.26
C ILE A 126 -9.78 5.37 -2.63
N ASP A 127 -11.09 5.60 -2.67
CA ASP A 127 -11.88 5.71 -3.90
C ASP A 127 -11.36 6.85 -4.81
N GLY A 128 -10.83 7.93 -4.23
CA GLY A 128 -10.17 9.00 -4.97
C GLY A 128 -8.97 8.50 -5.79
N PHE A 129 -8.07 7.72 -5.17
CA PHE A 129 -6.95 7.09 -5.87
C PHE A 129 -7.41 6.01 -6.85
N ARG A 130 -8.47 5.28 -6.50
CA ARG A 130 -9.03 4.15 -7.28
C ARG A 130 -10.08 4.57 -8.31
N SER A 131 -10.21 5.86 -8.60
CA SER A 131 -11.18 6.40 -9.55
C SER A 131 -10.83 6.05 -11.00
N GLU A 132 -11.85 6.01 -11.88
CA GLU A 132 -11.63 5.77 -13.32
C GLU A 132 -10.75 6.86 -13.96
N GLU A 133 -10.82 8.09 -13.47
CA GLU A 133 -9.99 9.21 -13.95
C GLU A 133 -8.51 8.98 -13.67
N ASN A 134 -8.19 8.30 -12.57
CA ASN A 134 -6.83 7.91 -12.22
C ASN A 134 -6.40 6.58 -12.85
N CYS A 135 -7.30 5.82 -13.49
CA CYS A 135 -6.96 4.54 -14.11
C CYS A 135 -6.19 4.77 -15.42
N VAL A 136 -4.96 4.25 -15.51
CA VAL A 136 -4.11 4.39 -16.70
C VAL A 136 -4.31 3.22 -17.66
N LEU A 137 -4.30 2.00 -17.14
CA LEU A 137 -4.54 0.79 -17.93
C LEU A 137 -5.10 -0.33 -17.06
N SER A 138 -5.53 -1.42 -17.70
CA SER A 138 -5.92 -2.66 -17.03
C SER A 138 -5.21 -3.85 -17.67
N THR A 139 -4.58 -4.68 -16.84
CA THR A 139 -3.88 -5.89 -17.26
C THR A 139 -4.06 -6.97 -16.18
N SER A 140 -4.06 -8.24 -16.55
CA SER A 140 -4.31 -9.35 -15.63
C SER A 140 -5.62 -9.25 -14.81
N GLY A 141 -6.61 -8.51 -15.30
CA GLY A 141 -7.87 -8.24 -14.59
C GLY A 141 -7.76 -7.18 -13.48
N LEU A 142 -6.61 -6.52 -13.33
CA LEU A 142 -6.34 -5.48 -12.34
C LEU A 142 -6.14 -4.13 -13.02
N LYS A 143 -6.58 -3.07 -12.34
CA LYS A 143 -6.43 -1.67 -12.78
C LYS A 143 -5.15 -1.08 -12.21
N ILE A 144 -4.36 -0.44 -13.05
CA ILE A 144 -3.14 0.28 -12.68
C ILE A 144 -3.46 1.77 -12.71
N TYR A 145 -3.16 2.45 -11.61
CA TYR A 145 -3.55 3.85 -11.38
C TYR A 145 -2.37 4.79 -11.53
N LYS A 146 -2.66 6.05 -11.87
CA LYS A 146 -1.66 7.10 -12.12
C LYS A 146 -0.86 7.45 -10.87
N TYR A 147 -1.52 7.42 -9.71
CA TYR A 147 -0.92 7.78 -8.43
C TYR A 147 -1.16 6.71 -7.39
N ILE A 148 -0.16 6.52 -6.53
CA ILE A 148 -0.26 5.72 -5.29
C ILE A 148 0.38 6.50 -4.14
N LEU A 149 0.28 5.95 -2.93
CA LEU A 149 0.98 6.46 -1.76
C LEU A 149 2.00 5.45 -1.23
N SER A 150 3.02 5.95 -0.52
CA SER A 150 3.92 5.17 0.33
C SER A 150 3.15 4.37 1.37
N SER A 151 3.82 3.38 1.96
CA SER A 151 3.28 2.60 3.09
C SER A 151 2.97 3.46 4.33
N ASP A 152 3.50 4.68 4.44
CA ASP A 152 3.18 5.66 5.50
C ASP A 152 2.15 6.72 5.07
N LEU A 153 1.61 6.62 3.86
CA LEU A 153 0.61 7.51 3.24
C LEU A 153 1.06 8.96 2.99
N SER A 154 2.23 9.37 3.47
CA SER A 154 2.69 10.76 3.43
C SER A 154 3.39 11.16 2.14
N MET A 155 3.76 10.18 1.30
CA MET A 155 4.44 10.41 0.02
C MET A 155 3.63 9.85 -1.14
N GLN A 156 3.31 10.71 -2.10
CA GLN A 156 2.67 10.28 -3.35
C GLN A 156 3.72 9.85 -4.36
N TYR A 157 3.47 8.76 -5.09
CA TYR A 157 4.26 8.33 -6.23
C TYR A 157 3.43 8.38 -7.49
N GLN A 158 4.07 8.67 -8.62
CA GLN A 158 3.46 8.68 -9.93
C GLN A 158 3.89 7.44 -10.73
N LEU A 159 2.97 6.89 -11.51
CA LEU A 159 3.25 5.78 -12.40
C LEU A 159 4.30 6.20 -13.44
N ASP A 160 5.35 5.41 -13.55
CA ASP A 160 6.51 5.70 -14.41
C ASP A 160 6.60 4.74 -15.60
N LEU A 161 6.59 3.42 -15.32
CA LEU A 161 6.77 2.39 -16.33
C LEU A 161 5.94 1.14 -15.98
N VAL A 162 5.35 0.51 -16.99
CA VAL A 162 4.60 -0.74 -16.83
C VAL A 162 5.04 -1.75 -17.86
N THR A 163 5.33 -2.95 -17.39
CA THR A 163 5.73 -4.08 -18.21
C THR A 163 4.82 -5.28 -17.93
N ASP A 164 4.97 -6.35 -18.69
CA ASP A 164 4.24 -7.59 -18.44
C ASP A 164 4.64 -8.28 -17.12
N GLN A 165 5.74 -7.86 -16.49
CA GLN A 165 6.23 -8.39 -15.21
C GLN A 165 6.10 -7.41 -14.06
N TYR A 166 6.37 -6.13 -14.30
CA TYR A 166 6.53 -5.12 -13.25
C TYR A 166 5.75 -3.83 -13.50
N ILE A 167 5.37 -3.18 -12.39
CA ILE A 167 4.79 -1.84 -12.36
C ILE A 167 5.73 -0.96 -11.53
N TYR A 168 6.21 0.12 -12.12
CA TYR A 168 7.11 1.06 -11.47
C TYR A 168 6.41 2.38 -11.18
N TYR A 169 6.55 2.83 -9.94
CA TYR A 169 6.09 4.13 -9.47
C TYR A 169 7.28 4.91 -8.94
N SER A 170 7.39 6.20 -9.26
CA SER A 170 8.51 7.05 -8.87
C SER A 170 8.06 8.33 -8.16
N ASN A 171 8.91 8.82 -7.26
CA ASN A 171 8.87 10.16 -6.70
C ASN A 171 10.32 10.63 -6.50
N GLU A 172 10.75 11.59 -7.33
CA GLU A 172 12.14 12.06 -7.39
C GLU A 172 13.13 10.89 -7.56
N SER A 173 13.86 10.53 -6.50
CA SER A 173 14.85 9.44 -6.50
C SER A 173 14.34 8.15 -5.87
N LEU A 174 13.09 8.13 -5.42
CA LEU A 174 12.45 6.97 -4.79
C LEU A 174 11.64 6.21 -5.83
N VAL A 175 11.77 4.89 -5.82
CA VAL A 175 11.11 4.00 -6.78
C VAL A 175 10.44 2.86 -6.02
N TYR A 176 9.23 2.51 -6.38
CA TYR A 176 8.59 1.25 -5.99
C TYR A 176 8.42 0.36 -7.21
N ALA A 177 8.66 -0.94 -7.01
CA ALA A 177 8.40 -1.96 -8.02
C ALA A 177 7.37 -2.96 -7.49
N PHE A 178 6.29 -3.14 -8.23
CA PHE A 178 5.22 -4.08 -7.94
C PHE A 178 5.15 -5.16 -9.01
N SER A 179 4.57 -6.31 -8.69
CA SER A 179 4.25 -7.33 -9.70
C SER A 179 3.02 -6.92 -10.51
N THR A 180 3.10 -7.01 -11.83
CA THR A 180 1.95 -6.73 -12.73
C THR A 180 0.82 -7.75 -12.56
N SER A 181 1.11 -8.94 -12.06
CA SER A 181 0.11 -10.02 -11.96
C SER A 181 -0.82 -9.90 -10.77
N ASP A 182 -0.34 -9.34 -9.66
CA ASP A 182 -1.03 -9.34 -8.37
C ASP A 182 -0.89 -8.02 -7.59
N HIS A 183 -0.13 -7.06 -8.12
CA HIS A 183 0.13 -5.73 -7.54
C HIS A 183 0.77 -5.77 -6.15
N ASN A 184 1.39 -6.89 -5.77
CA ASN A 184 2.17 -6.97 -4.55
C ASN A 184 3.50 -6.21 -4.70
N LEU A 185 3.88 -5.46 -3.66
CA LEU A 185 5.18 -4.77 -3.61
C LEU A 185 6.31 -5.80 -3.59
N LEU A 186 7.23 -5.69 -4.54
CA LEU A 186 8.38 -6.59 -4.68
C LEU A 186 9.65 -5.99 -4.08
N SER A 187 9.85 -4.69 -4.29
CA SER A 187 11.00 -3.95 -3.81
C SER A 187 10.73 -2.46 -3.77
N ASP A 188 11.50 -1.76 -2.95
CA ASP A 188 11.51 -0.30 -2.87
C ASP A 188 12.93 0.27 -3.04
N ASN A 189 12.98 1.57 -3.33
CA ASN A 189 14.16 2.43 -3.38
C ASN A 189 15.32 1.82 -4.19
N GLU A 190 16.48 1.64 -3.58
CA GLU A 190 17.69 1.15 -4.23
C GLU A 190 17.46 -0.16 -5.01
N TYR A 191 16.71 -1.11 -4.44
CA TYR A 191 16.45 -2.38 -5.11
C TYR A 191 15.43 -2.25 -6.24
N ALA A 192 14.47 -1.34 -6.09
CA ALA A 192 13.50 -1.04 -7.15
C ALA A 192 14.15 -0.27 -8.31
N ASP A 193 15.10 0.63 -8.04
CA ASP A 193 15.87 1.34 -9.07
C ASP A 193 16.75 0.38 -9.88
N ILE A 194 17.47 -0.54 -9.21
CA ILE A 194 18.19 -1.61 -9.90
C ILE A 194 17.24 -2.46 -10.76
N SER A 195 16.09 -2.83 -10.22
CA SER A 195 15.05 -3.58 -10.95
C SER A 195 14.56 -2.81 -12.18
N TYR A 196 14.34 -1.50 -12.06
CA TYR A 196 13.89 -0.64 -13.14
C TYR A 196 14.85 -0.69 -14.34
N TRP A 197 16.14 -0.47 -14.10
CA TRP A 197 17.15 -0.49 -15.17
C TRP A 197 17.31 -1.88 -15.80
N ASN A 198 17.18 -2.94 -15.01
CA ASN A 198 17.14 -4.31 -15.55
C ASN A 198 15.95 -4.50 -16.51
N SER A 199 14.77 -3.96 -16.18
CA SER A 199 13.59 -4.02 -17.04
C SER A 199 13.76 -3.19 -18.32
N VAL A 200 14.40 -2.03 -18.25
CA VAL A 200 14.77 -1.23 -19.43
C VAL A 200 15.65 -2.06 -20.38
N ASP A 201 16.67 -2.73 -19.87
CA ASP A 201 17.55 -3.60 -20.67
C ASP A 201 16.79 -4.83 -21.20
N ALA A 202 15.93 -5.44 -20.38
CA ALA A 202 15.11 -6.59 -20.77
C ALA A 202 14.13 -6.24 -21.91
N ILE A 203 13.54 -5.04 -21.89
CA ILE A 203 12.67 -4.55 -22.97
C ILE A 203 13.48 -4.34 -24.25
N LYS A 204 14.65 -3.68 -24.16
CA LYS A 204 15.54 -3.47 -25.31
C LYS A 204 15.99 -4.80 -25.93
N ASN A 205 16.20 -5.82 -25.11
CA ASN A 205 16.59 -7.17 -25.54
C ASN A 205 15.40 -8.07 -25.93
N GLY A 206 14.16 -7.60 -25.78
CA GLY A 206 12.95 -8.34 -26.15
C GLY A 206 12.57 -9.50 -25.21
N THR A 207 13.13 -9.55 -24.00
CA THR A 207 12.79 -10.56 -22.98
C THR A 207 11.66 -10.11 -22.05
N GLU A 208 11.30 -8.83 -22.10
CA GLU A 208 10.21 -8.22 -21.35
C GLU A 208 9.42 -7.28 -22.28
N LYS A 209 8.11 -7.12 -22.05
CA LYS A 209 7.23 -6.33 -22.90
C LYS A 209 6.81 -5.05 -22.21
N LEU A 210 7.11 -3.91 -22.84
CA LEU A 210 6.54 -2.62 -22.45
C LEU A 210 5.02 -2.61 -22.69
N LEU A 211 4.26 -2.31 -21.64
CA LEU A 211 2.81 -2.13 -21.69
C LEU A 211 2.40 -0.66 -21.65
N TRP A 212 3.10 0.17 -20.87
CA TRP A 212 2.86 1.60 -20.75
C TRP A 212 4.11 2.33 -20.24
N GLY A 213 4.24 3.62 -20.58
CA GLY A 213 5.37 4.47 -20.20
C GLY A 213 6.34 4.68 -21.36
N GLU A 214 7.39 5.45 -21.10
CA GLU A 214 8.46 5.74 -22.06
C GLU A 214 9.78 5.24 -21.47
N LEU A 215 10.61 4.61 -22.30
CA LEU A 215 11.95 4.23 -21.86
C LEU A 215 12.82 5.49 -21.78
N PRO A 216 13.68 5.62 -20.75
CA PRO A 216 14.63 6.71 -20.69
C PRO A 216 15.52 6.70 -21.94
N GLU A 217 15.67 7.87 -22.57
CA GLU A 217 16.66 8.06 -23.63
C GLU A 217 18.05 7.76 -23.04
N ASN A 218 18.82 6.92 -23.73
CA ASN A 218 20.06 6.30 -23.24
C ASN A 218 20.96 7.25 -22.41
N ASN A 219 21.45 6.76 -21.27
CA ASN A 219 22.71 7.23 -20.68
C ASN A 219 23.90 6.89 -21.58
#